data_AF-A0A0J7KDB9-F1
#
_entry.id   AF-A0A0J7KDB9-F1
#
_cell.length_a   1.000
_cell.length_b   1.000
_cell.length_c   1.000
_cell.angle_alpha   90.00
_cell.angle_beta   90.00
_cell.angle_gamma   90.00
#
_symmetry.space_group_name_H-M   'P 1'
#
loop_
_entity.id
_entity.type
_entity.pdbx_description
1 polymer ?
#
loop_
_entity_poly.entity_id
_entity_poly.type
_entity_poly.pdbx_seq_one_letter_code
_entity_poly.pdbx_strand_id
1 'polypeptide(L)'
;MIDILNIGGEPIFDDRIIKIETPTYNLYANTTFGYSDEIRIPIQHQDLYTLPCESFLYVKGKLIVHKKNNGTELVLRNNCVAFMFDELRYELDGVEIDRNRNVGITSTPINYVSLTPERGKILKNAAWDVAHNVVESYFNFCLPFNMLLGFCEDYKRIVINACDELILIRSRNDKNCLFGHTSVEAEIELLKIQ
;
A
#
# COMPACT_ATOMS: atom_id res chain seq x y z
N MET A 1 14.90 -7.12 36.44
CA MET A 1 15.00 -5.88 37.24
C MET A 1 13.93 -4.96 36.68
N ILE A 2 13.07 -4.40 37.54
CA ILE A 2 11.80 -3.80 37.13
C ILE A 2 12.06 -2.37 36.60
N ASP A 3 11.78 -2.13 35.33
CA ASP A 3 11.79 -0.80 34.70
C ASP A 3 10.61 0.04 35.23
N ILE A 4 10.75 0.60 36.43
CA ILE A 4 9.81 1.60 36.94
C ILE A 4 10.12 2.94 36.26
N LEU A 5 9.17 3.42 35.46
CA LEU A 5 9.25 4.73 34.79
C LEU A 5 9.38 5.86 35.84
N ASN A 6 10.56 6.47 35.93
CA ASN A 6 10.81 7.59 36.83
C ASN A 6 10.46 8.92 36.16
N ILE A 7 9.24 9.40 36.40
CA ILE A 7 8.68 10.63 35.82
C ILE A 7 9.36 11.90 36.39
N GLY A 8 10.04 11.80 37.55
CA GLY A 8 10.73 12.92 38.20
C GLY A 8 12.23 13.03 37.93
N GLY A 9 12.79 12.14 37.11
CA GLY A 9 14.20 12.21 36.69
C GLY A 9 14.46 13.35 35.70
N GLU A 10 15.72 13.76 35.57
CA GLU A 10 16.11 14.70 34.52
C GLU A 10 15.77 14.12 33.13
N PRO A 11 15.20 14.94 32.21
CA PRO A 11 14.88 14.48 30.88
C PRO A 11 16.17 14.08 30.14
N ILE A 12 16.21 12.84 29.66
CA ILE A 12 17.28 12.35 28.81
C ILE A 12 16.86 12.62 27.36
N PHE A 13 17.59 13.49 26.68
CA PHE A 13 17.41 13.75 25.26
C PHE A 13 18.30 12.79 24.45
N ASP A 14 17.69 11.99 23.59
CA ASP A 14 18.38 11.12 22.65
C ASP A 14 18.28 11.71 21.23
N ASP A 15 19.33 12.41 20.80
CA ASP A 15 19.39 13.09 19.50
C ASP A 15 19.93 12.19 18.37
N ARG A 16 19.92 10.86 18.54
CA ARG A 16 20.43 9.92 17.52
C ARG A 16 19.61 9.95 16.22
N ILE A 17 18.31 10.26 16.28
CA ILE A 17 17.44 10.41 15.10
C ILE A 17 16.92 11.84 15.08
N ILE A 18 17.45 12.64 14.15
CA ILE A 18 17.15 14.07 14.06
C ILE A 18 15.97 14.31 13.10
N LYS A 19 15.78 13.44 12.10
CA LYS A 19 14.79 13.63 11.04
C LYS A 19 14.35 12.31 10.42
N ILE A 20 13.08 12.24 10.05
CA ILE A 20 12.51 11.21 9.18
C ILE A 20 12.05 11.89 7.89
N GLU A 21 12.37 11.29 6.75
CA GLU A 21 11.97 11.78 5.43
C GLU A 21 11.25 10.66 4.67
N THR A 22 10.32 11.05 3.79
CA THR A 22 9.61 10.12 2.90
C THR A 22 10.04 10.39 1.45
N PRO A 23 11.19 9.86 1.01
CA PRO A 23 11.61 9.97 -0.38
C PRO A 23 10.69 9.15 -1.29
N THR A 24 10.71 9.51 -2.57
CA THR A 24 9.95 8.83 -3.61
C THR A 24 10.89 8.01 -4.48
N TYR A 25 10.55 6.75 -4.72
CA TYR A 25 11.35 5.85 -5.54
C TYR A 25 10.68 5.64 -6.90
N ASN A 26 11.50 5.45 -7.93
CA ASN A 26 11.02 5.20 -9.28
C ASN A 26 11.06 3.71 -9.58
N LEU A 27 10.16 3.30 -10.45
CA LEU A 27 10.10 1.93 -10.96
C LEU A 27 11.34 1.62 -11.80
N TYR A 28 11.62 0.33 -11.97
CA TYR A 28 12.59 -0.09 -12.98
C TYR A 28 12.16 0.39 -14.39
N ALA A 29 13.14 0.70 -15.24
CA ALA A 29 12.88 1.16 -16.61
C ALA A 29 12.05 0.13 -17.41
N ASN A 30 11.13 0.62 -18.25
CA ASN A 30 10.23 -0.17 -19.12
C ASN A 30 9.08 -0.93 -18.43
N THR A 31 8.67 -0.52 -17.23
CA THR A 31 7.49 -1.09 -16.57
C THR A 31 6.20 -0.58 -17.21
N THR A 32 5.36 -1.51 -17.68
CA THR A 32 3.97 -1.26 -18.03
C THR A 32 3.06 -1.62 -16.85
N PHE A 33 1.89 -1.00 -16.78
CA PHE A 33 0.90 -1.28 -15.72
C PHE A 33 -0.27 -2.14 -16.23
N GLY A 34 -0.01 -2.95 -17.25
CA GLY A 34 -0.97 -3.87 -17.83
C GLY A 34 -1.29 -5.04 -16.89
N TYR A 35 -2.36 -5.76 -17.19
CA TYR A 35 -2.76 -6.91 -16.41
C TYR A 35 -1.72 -8.03 -16.47
N SER A 36 -1.41 -8.63 -15.32
CA SER A 36 -0.34 -9.64 -15.15
C SER A 36 1.09 -9.12 -15.31
N ASP A 37 1.28 -7.81 -15.49
CA ASP A 37 2.62 -7.24 -15.54
C ASP A 37 3.28 -7.28 -14.16
N GLU A 38 4.60 -7.46 -14.18
CA GLU A 38 5.44 -7.38 -13.01
C GLU A 38 6.01 -5.97 -12.89
N ILE A 39 5.83 -5.38 -11.71
CA ILE A 39 6.21 -4.02 -11.39
C ILE A 39 7.24 -4.09 -10.28
N ARG A 40 8.43 -3.54 -10.51
CA ARG A 40 9.54 -3.57 -9.54
C ARG A 40 9.95 -2.16 -9.14
N ILE A 41 10.04 -1.93 -7.83
CA ILE A 41 10.55 -0.70 -7.23
C ILE A 41 11.83 -1.04 -6.47
N PRO A 42 13.00 -0.76 -7.06
CA PRO A 42 14.28 -0.93 -6.38
C PRO A 42 14.62 0.28 -5.51
N ILE A 43 15.12 0.04 -4.31
CA ILE A 43 15.69 1.05 -3.41
C ILE A 43 17.18 0.71 -3.25
N GLN A 44 18.01 1.25 -4.14
CA GLN A 44 19.42 0.83 -4.31
C GLN A 44 20.44 1.88 -3.83
N HIS A 45 20.12 2.67 -2.81
CA HIS A 45 21.06 3.65 -2.29
C HIS A 45 22.00 3.01 -1.25
N GLN A 46 23.31 3.07 -1.52
CA GLN A 46 24.33 2.82 -0.50
C GLN A 46 24.15 3.80 0.66
N ASP A 47 24.34 3.32 1.89
CA ASP A 47 24.21 4.08 3.14
C ASP A 47 22.78 4.58 3.47
N LEU A 48 21.74 3.96 2.91
CA LEU A 48 20.37 4.26 3.27
C LEU A 48 19.93 3.54 4.56
N TYR A 49 19.22 4.29 5.41
CA TYR A 49 18.51 3.78 6.58
C TYR A 49 17.03 3.78 6.25
N THR A 50 16.43 2.61 6.04
CA THR A 50 15.00 2.50 5.70
C THR A 50 14.20 2.02 6.90
N LEU A 51 12.95 2.45 6.97
CA LEU A 51 11.99 2.01 7.99
C LEU A 51 10.76 1.43 7.29
N PRO A 52 10.79 0.15 6.90
CA PRO A 52 9.74 -0.45 6.06
C PRO A 52 8.35 -0.41 6.71
N CYS A 53 8.25 -0.49 8.04
CA CYS A 53 6.97 -0.46 8.76
C CYS A 53 6.23 0.89 8.66
N GLU A 54 6.96 1.97 8.38
CA GLU A 54 6.43 3.34 8.17
C GLU A 54 6.47 3.74 6.68
N SER A 55 6.68 2.78 5.78
CA SER A 55 6.69 3.01 4.33
C SER A 55 5.30 2.78 3.73
N PHE A 56 5.05 3.39 2.57
CA PHE A 56 3.74 3.36 1.90
C PHE A 56 3.92 3.15 0.40
N LEU A 57 2.99 2.43 -0.23
CA LEU A 57 2.83 2.33 -1.67
C LEU A 57 1.93 3.47 -2.16
N TYR A 58 2.43 4.32 -3.04
CA TYR A 58 1.63 5.33 -3.71
C TYR A 58 1.09 4.78 -5.04
N VAL A 59 -0.22 4.88 -5.23
CA VAL A 59 -0.89 4.47 -6.48
C VAL A 59 -1.78 5.59 -6.98
N LYS A 60 -1.61 5.97 -8.24
CA LYS A 60 -2.47 6.92 -8.94
C LYS A 60 -3.04 6.25 -10.18
N GLY A 61 -4.33 6.43 -10.41
CA GLY A 61 -5.02 5.88 -11.57
C GLY A 61 -6.24 6.69 -11.96
N LYS A 62 -6.97 6.16 -12.94
CA LYS A 62 -8.21 6.72 -13.48
C LYS A 62 -9.23 5.60 -13.63
N LEU A 63 -10.46 5.85 -13.19
CA LEU A 63 -11.59 4.97 -13.47
C LEU A 63 -12.34 5.48 -14.71
N ILE A 64 -12.48 4.62 -15.71
CA ILE A 64 -13.19 4.89 -16.97
C ILE A 64 -14.48 4.06 -16.97
N VAL A 65 -15.64 4.67 -17.26
CA VAL A 65 -16.93 3.99 -17.22
C VAL A 65 -17.55 3.98 -18.62
N HIS A 66 -17.56 2.82 -19.27
CA HIS A 66 -17.99 2.72 -20.66
C HIS A 66 -19.52 2.70 -20.84
N LYS A 67 -20.27 2.15 -19.87
CA LYS A 67 -21.75 2.10 -19.92
C LYS A 67 -22.36 2.51 -18.60
N LYS A 68 -23.12 3.60 -18.60
CA LYS A 68 -23.91 4.07 -17.46
C LYS A 68 -25.38 3.72 -17.69
N ASN A 69 -25.90 2.73 -16.95
CA ASN A 69 -27.35 2.56 -16.85
C ASN A 69 -27.89 3.59 -15.85
N ASN A 70 -29.00 4.25 -16.21
CA ASN A 70 -29.66 5.24 -15.36
C ASN A 70 -29.96 4.65 -13.97
N GLY A 71 -29.23 5.11 -12.95
CA GLY A 71 -29.46 4.78 -11.54
C GLY A 71 -28.46 3.82 -10.89
N THR A 72 -27.41 3.35 -11.57
CA THR A 72 -26.39 2.50 -10.93
C THR A 72 -25.15 3.30 -10.53
N GLU A 73 -24.83 3.33 -9.24
CA GLU A 73 -23.58 3.89 -8.72
C GLU A 73 -22.48 2.82 -8.78
N LEU A 74 -21.38 3.14 -9.46
CA LEU A 74 -20.15 2.35 -9.44
C LEU A 74 -19.24 2.95 -8.36
N VAL A 75 -18.83 2.10 -7.42
CA VAL A 75 -18.03 2.51 -6.27
C VAL A 75 -16.74 1.71 -6.26
N LEU A 76 -15.61 2.36 -6.00
CA LEU A 76 -14.39 1.64 -5.64
C LEU A 76 -14.64 0.93 -4.31
N ARG A 77 -14.38 -0.38 -4.28
CA ARG A 77 -14.56 -1.18 -3.08
C ARG A 77 -13.57 -0.72 -2.00
N ASN A 78 -13.94 -0.95 -0.75
CA ASN A 78 -12.97 -0.92 0.34
C ASN A 78 -11.72 -1.74 -0.02
N ASN A 79 -10.53 -1.21 0.24
CA ASN A 79 -9.25 -1.85 -0.08
C ASN A 79 -9.02 -2.08 -1.59
N CYS A 80 -9.63 -1.28 -2.48
CA CYS A 80 -9.60 -1.50 -3.92
C CYS A 80 -8.17 -1.61 -4.49
N VAL A 81 -7.21 -0.85 -3.97
CA VAL A 81 -5.84 -0.86 -4.48
C VAL A 81 -5.13 -2.17 -4.15
N ALA A 82 -5.37 -2.77 -2.98
CA ALA A 82 -4.81 -4.09 -2.68
C ALA A 82 -5.39 -5.17 -3.61
N PHE A 83 -6.66 -5.04 -4.03
CA PHE A 83 -7.26 -5.93 -5.04
C PHE A 83 -6.67 -5.73 -6.44
N MET A 84 -5.95 -4.63 -6.70
CA MET A 84 -5.29 -4.42 -7.98
C MET A 84 -4.08 -5.36 -8.15
N PHE A 85 -3.53 -5.94 -7.08
CA PHE A 85 -2.33 -6.77 -7.16
C PHE A 85 -2.62 -8.22 -6.75
N ASP A 86 -2.21 -9.16 -7.59
CA ASP A 86 -2.31 -10.60 -7.31
C ASP A 86 -1.19 -11.06 -6.38
N GLU A 87 -0.01 -10.43 -6.46
CA GLU A 87 1.12 -10.75 -5.59
C GLU A 87 1.86 -9.46 -5.21
N LEU A 88 2.33 -9.41 -3.98
CA LEU A 88 3.23 -8.38 -3.48
C LEU A 88 4.32 -9.08 -2.67
N ARG A 89 5.57 -8.81 -3.02
CA ARG A 89 6.75 -9.43 -2.43
C ARG A 89 7.75 -8.36 -2.05
N TYR A 90 8.33 -8.53 -0.88
CA TYR A 90 9.38 -7.68 -0.36
C TYR A 90 10.67 -8.50 -0.22
N GLU A 91 11.71 -8.06 -0.91
CA GLU A 91 13.03 -8.68 -0.90
C GLU A 91 14.05 -7.72 -0.28
N LEU A 92 14.96 -8.27 0.53
CA LEU A 92 16.13 -7.58 1.07
C LEU A 92 17.38 -8.28 0.58
N ASP A 93 18.27 -7.58 -0.11
CA ASP A 93 19.50 -8.14 -0.70
C ASP A 93 19.25 -9.38 -1.56
N GLY A 94 18.10 -9.41 -2.27
CA GLY A 94 17.66 -10.54 -3.10
C GLY A 94 17.11 -11.74 -2.32
N VAL A 95 16.89 -11.61 -1.01
CA VAL A 95 16.23 -12.60 -0.16
C VAL A 95 14.78 -12.20 0.07
N GLU A 96 13.84 -13.07 -0.29
CA GLU A 96 12.42 -12.91 0.01
C GLU A 96 12.19 -12.89 1.53
N ILE A 97 11.79 -11.73 2.05
CA ILE A 97 11.46 -11.55 3.47
C ILE A 97 9.99 -11.82 3.72
N ASP A 98 9.14 -11.33 2.82
CA ASP A 98 7.70 -11.53 2.91
C ASP A 98 7.09 -11.56 1.52
N ARG A 99 6.02 -12.34 1.39
CA ARG A 99 5.26 -12.54 0.17
C ARG A 99 3.80 -12.73 0.49
N ASN A 100 2.99 -11.82 -0.04
CA ASN A 100 1.56 -11.89 0.05
C ASN A 100 0.95 -12.19 -1.32
N ARG A 101 0.20 -13.30 -1.42
CA ARG A 101 -0.60 -13.66 -2.61
C ARG A 101 -2.07 -13.34 -2.37
N ASN A 102 -2.75 -12.92 -3.43
CA ASN A 102 -4.10 -12.40 -3.41
C ASN A 102 -4.23 -11.24 -2.40
N VAL A 103 -3.39 -10.22 -2.58
CA VAL A 103 -3.14 -9.15 -1.60
C VAL A 103 -4.43 -8.56 -1.04
N GLY A 104 -5.41 -8.24 -1.90
CA GLY A 104 -6.70 -7.73 -1.45
C GLY A 104 -7.52 -8.72 -0.62
N ILE A 105 -7.50 -10.02 -0.94
CA ILE A 105 -8.27 -11.06 -0.22
C ILE A 105 -7.69 -11.30 1.18
N THR A 106 -6.36 -11.34 1.30
CA THR A 106 -5.68 -11.63 2.57
C THR A 106 -5.64 -10.42 3.49
N SER A 107 -5.34 -9.23 2.96
CA SER A 107 -5.23 -8.00 3.76
C SER A 107 -6.59 -7.52 4.29
N THR A 108 -7.67 -7.68 3.52
CA THR A 108 -8.99 -7.18 3.94
C THR A 108 -9.46 -7.71 5.31
N PRO A 109 -9.54 -9.03 5.57
CA PRO A 109 -9.96 -9.55 6.86
C PRO A 109 -8.98 -9.19 7.98
N ILE A 110 -7.67 -9.22 7.72
CA ILE A 110 -6.64 -8.82 8.71
C ILE A 110 -6.88 -7.38 9.15
N ASN A 111 -7.08 -6.47 8.19
CA ASN A 111 -7.33 -5.06 8.48
C ASN A 111 -8.64 -4.86 9.25
N TYR A 112 -9.72 -5.57 8.91
CA TYR A 112 -10.96 -5.46 9.70
C TYR A 112 -10.78 -5.88 11.17
N VAL A 113 -9.91 -6.85 11.46
CA VAL A 113 -9.65 -7.32 12.82
C VAL A 113 -8.66 -6.40 13.55
N SER A 114 -7.62 -5.92 12.88
CA SER A 114 -6.54 -5.13 13.49
C SER A 114 -6.83 -3.63 13.56
N LEU A 115 -7.89 -3.13 12.92
CA LEU A 115 -8.17 -1.69 12.87
C LEU A 115 -8.88 -1.16 14.11
N THR A 116 -8.23 -0.19 14.76
CA THR A 116 -8.89 0.68 15.73
C THR A 116 -9.72 1.76 15.01
N PRO A 117 -10.75 2.33 15.65
CA PRO A 117 -11.54 3.42 15.06
C PRO A 117 -10.69 4.64 14.65
N GLU A 118 -9.59 4.90 15.35
CA GLU A 118 -8.65 5.97 15.02
C GLU A 118 -7.83 5.64 13.78
N ARG A 119 -7.28 4.42 13.70
CA ARG A 119 -6.50 3.96 12.54
C ARG A 119 -7.36 3.91 11.27
N GLY A 120 -8.64 3.54 11.40
CA GLY A 120 -9.61 3.59 10.29
C GLY A 120 -9.77 5.00 9.69
N LYS A 121 -9.70 6.07 10.49
CA LYS A 121 -9.74 7.45 9.98
C LYS A 121 -8.49 7.81 9.18
N ILE A 122 -7.32 7.30 9.59
CA ILE A 122 -6.04 7.53 8.92
C ILE A 122 -5.99 6.78 7.58
N LEU A 123 -6.52 5.55 7.54
CA LEU A 123 -6.52 4.70 6.34
C LEU A 123 -7.51 5.12 5.25
N LYS A 124 -8.24 6.23 5.41
CA LYS A 124 -9.06 6.78 4.31
C LYS A 124 -8.24 7.06 3.06
N ASN A 125 -6.98 7.48 3.23
CA ASN A 125 -6.04 7.68 2.13
C ASN A 125 -5.53 6.36 1.50
N ALA A 126 -5.74 5.22 2.16
CA ALA A 126 -5.36 3.88 1.71
C ALA A 126 -6.54 3.13 1.05
N ALA A 127 -7.55 3.87 0.57
CA ALA A 127 -8.80 3.32 0.07
C ALA A 127 -9.61 2.54 1.12
N TRP A 128 -9.43 2.85 2.42
CA TRP A 128 -10.23 2.26 3.50
C TRP A 128 -11.45 3.11 3.85
N ASP A 129 -12.61 2.48 4.06
CA ASP A 129 -13.87 3.19 4.38
C ASP A 129 -14.26 4.24 3.32
N VAL A 130 -13.90 3.95 2.07
CA VAL A 130 -14.14 4.80 0.90
C VAL A 130 -15.46 4.37 0.25
N ALA A 131 -16.56 5.03 0.63
CA ALA A 131 -17.79 5.04 -0.18
C ALA A 131 -17.70 6.20 -1.19
N HIS A 132 -16.82 6.08 -2.18
CA HIS A 132 -16.75 7.07 -3.26
C HIS A 132 -17.71 6.65 -4.37
N ASN A 133 -18.82 7.38 -4.51
CA ASN A 133 -19.63 7.32 -5.73
C ASN A 133 -18.77 7.86 -6.87
N VAL A 134 -18.15 6.96 -7.64
CA VAL A 134 -17.21 7.38 -8.68
C VAL A 134 -18.01 7.74 -9.92
N VAL A 135 -18.24 9.03 -10.10
CA VAL A 135 -18.35 9.63 -11.43
C VAL A 135 -16.94 9.58 -12.02
N GLU A 136 -16.75 9.11 -13.27
CA GLU A 136 -15.43 8.99 -13.94
C GLU A 136 -14.38 9.96 -13.40
N SER A 137 -13.46 9.46 -12.57
CA SER A 137 -12.51 10.33 -11.87
C SER A 137 -11.14 9.71 -11.77
N TYR A 138 -10.17 10.60 -11.66
CA TYR A 138 -8.84 10.27 -11.20
C TYR A 138 -8.88 9.95 -9.71
N PHE A 139 -8.03 9.01 -9.28
CA PHE A 139 -7.83 8.69 -7.89
C PHE A 139 -6.34 8.62 -7.57
N ASN A 140 -6.01 8.87 -6.31
CA ASN A 140 -4.71 8.63 -5.74
C ASN A 140 -4.87 8.06 -4.32
N PHE A 141 -4.04 7.09 -3.99
CA PHE A 141 -4.06 6.43 -2.69
C PHE A 141 -2.62 6.18 -2.21
N CYS A 142 -2.45 6.17 -0.90
CA CYS A 142 -1.22 5.82 -0.21
C CYS A 142 -1.51 4.64 0.73
N LEU A 143 -0.95 3.48 0.45
CA LEU A 143 -1.20 2.25 1.20
C LEU A 143 -0.01 1.94 2.10
N PRO A 144 -0.16 1.93 3.43
CA PRO A 144 0.91 1.54 4.33
C PRO A 144 1.34 0.09 4.07
N PHE A 145 2.65 -0.18 4.07
CA PHE A 145 3.15 -1.55 3.89
C PHE A 145 2.71 -2.47 5.03
N ASN A 146 2.56 -1.96 6.24
CA ASN A 146 2.02 -2.71 7.39
C ASN A 146 0.56 -3.17 7.23
N MET A 147 -0.12 -2.72 6.17
CA MET A 147 -1.46 -3.16 5.79
C MET A 147 -1.43 -4.32 4.80
N LEU A 148 -0.30 -4.51 4.10
CA LEU A 148 -0.12 -5.41 2.96
C LEU A 148 0.84 -6.56 3.26
N LEU A 149 1.84 -6.33 4.12
CA LEU A 149 2.93 -7.22 4.46
C LEU A 149 2.98 -7.44 5.98
N GLY A 150 3.02 -8.71 6.40
CA GLY A 150 3.11 -9.08 7.81
C GLY A 150 4.46 -8.68 8.42
N PHE A 151 5.54 -8.76 7.63
CA PHE A 151 6.86 -8.27 8.05
C PHE A 151 6.81 -6.81 8.52
N CYS A 152 6.11 -5.95 7.77
CA CYS A 152 6.00 -4.53 8.10
C CYS A 152 5.06 -4.23 9.28
N GLU A 153 4.22 -5.18 9.69
CA GLU A 153 3.40 -5.05 10.90
C GLU A 153 4.23 -5.29 12.17
N ASP A 154 5.06 -6.34 12.15
CA ASP A 154 5.82 -6.79 13.32
C ASP A 154 7.20 -6.14 13.44
N TYR A 155 7.91 -5.96 12.33
CA TYR A 155 9.29 -5.49 12.32
C TYR A 155 9.38 -3.96 12.32
N LYS A 156 9.53 -3.38 13.51
CA LYS A 156 9.59 -1.92 13.73
C LYS A 156 11.00 -1.37 13.88
N ARG A 157 11.98 -1.98 13.21
CA ARG A 157 13.39 -1.58 13.29
C ARG A 157 13.87 -1.04 11.96
N ILE A 158 14.86 -0.16 12.04
CA ILE A 158 15.53 0.39 10.88
C ILE A 158 16.32 -0.73 10.19
N VAL A 159 16.20 -0.80 8.88
CA VAL A 159 17.05 -1.62 8.00
C VAL A 159 18.20 -0.72 7.53
N ILE A 160 19.42 -1.24 7.63
CA ILE A 160 20.65 -0.46 7.40
C ILE A 160 21.41 -1.09 6.25
N ASN A 161 21.72 -0.29 5.23
CA ASN A 161 22.62 -0.68 4.14
C ASN A 161 22.22 -2.01 3.45
N ALA A 162 20.91 -2.21 3.27
CA ALA A 162 20.35 -3.31 2.51
C ALA A 162 19.73 -2.78 1.21
N CYS A 163 19.79 -3.57 0.15
CA CYS A 163 19.03 -3.31 -1.07
C CYS A 163 17.60 -3.77 -0.88
N ASP A 164 16.66 -2.84 -0.73
CA ASP A 164 15.24 -3.18 -0.67
C ASP A 164 14.66 -3.26 -2.08
N GLU A 165 13.85 -4.29 -2.36
CA GLU A 165 13.09 -4.39 -3.61
C GLU A 165 11.64 -4.76 -3.31
N LEU A 166 10.70 -3.93 -3.79
CA LEU A 166 9.28 -4.23 -3.77
C LEU A 166 8.86 -4.71 -5.16
N ILE A 167 8.33 -5.91 -5.23
CA ILE A 167 7.86 -6.56 -6.45
C ILE A 167 6.35 -6.74 -6.35
N LEU A 168 5.61 -6.22 -7.32
CA LEU A 168 4.16 -6.36 -7.43
C LEU A 168 3.80 -7.06 -8.74
N ILE A 169 2.81 -7.96 -8.69
CA ILE A 169 2.20 -8.54 -9.88
C ILE A 169 0.80 -7.97 -10.02
N ARG A 170 0.53 -7.25 -11.11
CA ARG A 170 -0.79 -6.70 -11.39
C ARG A 170 -1.80 -7.84 -11.57
N SER A 171 -2.97 -7.71 -10.96
CA SER A 171 -4.05 -8.70 -11.11
C SER A 171 -4.47 -8.85 -12.57
N ARG A 172 -5.06 -10.00 -12.91
CA ARG A 172 -5.54 -10.29 -14.27
C ARG A 172 -6.77 -9.46 -14.67
N ASN A 173 -7.48 -8.89 -13.70
CA ASN A 173 -8.64 -8.02 -13.91
C ASN A 173 -8.98 -7.23 -12.63
N ASP A 174 -9.78 -6.17 -12.77
CA ASP A 174 -10.19 -5.30 -11.66
C ASP A 174 -11.57 -5.58 -11.07
N LYS A 175 -12.13 -6.77 -11.31
CA LYS A 175 -13.51 -7.06 -10.88
C LYS A 175 -13.68 -6.97 -9.36
N ASN A 176 -12.63 -7.28 -8.60
CA ASN A 176 -12.64 -7.19 -7.14
C ASN A 176 -12.40 -5.77 -6.60
N CYS A 177 -11.88 -4.87 -7.44
CA CYS A 177 -11.63 -3.47 -7.09
C CYS A 177 -12.92 -2.64 -7.08
N LEU A 178 -13.97 -3.12 -7.78
CA LEU A 178 -15.20 -2.39 -8.03
C LEU A 178 -16.39 -3.04 -7.31
N PHE A 179 -17.35 -2.20 -6.94
CA PHE A 179 -18.65 -2.60 -6.41
C PHE A 179 -19.74 -1.89 -7.22
N GLY A 180 -20.67 -2.66 -7.80
CA GLY A 180 -21.72 -2.15 -8.69
C GLY A 180 -22.51 -3.28 -9.36
N HIS A 181 -23.58 -2.93 -10.09
CA HIS A 181 -24.39 -3.90 -10.83
C HIS A 181 -23.61 -4.51 -12.00
N THR A 182 -23.77 -5.81 -12.26
CA THR A 182 -23.05 -6.60 -13.28
C THR A 182 -23.14 -6.09 -14.72
N SER A 183 -24.04 -5.15 -14.98
CA SER A 183 -24.27 -4.53 -16.29
C SER A 183 -23.38 -3.31 -16.58
N VAL A 184 -22.60 -2.83 -15.61
CA VAL A 184 -21.70 -1.67 -15.77
C VAL A 184 -20.32 -2.17 -16.18
N GLU A 185 -19.88 -1.78 -17.38
CA GLU A 185 -18.51 -2.00 -17.86
C GLU A 185 -17.64 -0.80 -17.47
N ALA A 186 -16.61 -1.05 -16.68
CA ALA A 186 -15.64 -0.05 -16.25
C ALA A 186 -14.22 -0.62 -16.25
N GLU A 187 -13.26 0.25 -16.49
CA GLU A 187 -11.84 -0.06 -16.60
C GLU A 187 -11.03 0.84 -15.67
N ILE A 188 -10.00 0.28 -15.04
CA ILE A 188 -9.06 1.04 -14.20
C ILE A 188 -7.74 1.15 -14.95
N GLU A 189 -7.36 2.37 -15.27
CA GLU A 189 -6.05 2.70 -15.83
C GLU A 189 -5.12 3.16 -14.71
N LEU A 190 -4.00 2.46 -14.52
CA LEU A 190 -2.95 2.90 -13.61
C LEU A 190 -2.03 3.89 -14.32
N LEU A 191 -1.79 5.04 -13.68
CA LEU A 191 -0.99 6.12 -14.24
C LEU A 191 0.37 6.23 -13.57
N LYS A 192 0.46 5.87 -12.28
CA LYS A 192 1.70 6.00 -11.51
C LYS A 192 1.68 5.07 -10.30
N ILE A 193 2.79 4.38 -10.07
CA ILE A 193 3.06 3.58 -8.86
C ILE A 193 4.46 3.96 -8.35
N GLN A 194 4.60 4.22 -7.05
CA GLN A 194 5.86 4.58 -6.38
C GLN A 194 5.91 4.11 -4.92
#